data_AF-C0NLK2-F1
#
_entry.id   AF-C0NLK2-F1
#
_cell.length_a   1.000
_cell.length_b   1.000
_cell.length_c   1.000
_cell.angle_alpha   90.00
_cell.angle_beta   90.00
_cell.angle_gamma   90.00
#
_symmetry.space_group_name_H-M   'P 1'
#
loop_
_entity.id
_entity.type
_entity.pdbx_description
1 polymer ?
#
loop_
_entity_poly.entity_id
_entity_poly.type
_entity_poly.pdbx_seq_one_letter_code
_entity_poly.pdbx_strand_id
1 'polypeptide(L)'
;MHPQTIIPEAARNTRAATHDFRSDTVTLPSSCMLSSTITEAPGYGDDVFSQDKPTNALETYVGELTGMGNALFVSSGTMGNQLALRSLLQQPPYSIICGRHSHIFVHECGMASMFSQAHLIPVLSSPHESNANGNQQPYLPLESIIPNIVSDDGNVHAAPTRIIALENTYNGQITPVSEVRRIAEYAHQHGLKVHMDGARLWNACYPPSSDGLSPAKAAEIAKSLLREYCSHVDTVSLCFSKSLGAPNGSILAAKSPEVIARARHFRKALGGAMRQVGIISAPARVAIDEVFLAGEPLMRANAIASELQEEWIALGGAVMPGLGQETNMVWLDLGRAGVSGAEFERIAKEEGVLVFARRIVTHFQISDDGIIAMKRVLKRTMELSKKKSSEDAHPLTTEHQTTGSLYSYRAEEN
;
A
#
# COMPACT_ATOMS: atom_id res chain seq x y z
N MET A 1 -7.86 25.95 -21.32
CA MET A 1 -7.42 24.55 -21.56
C MET A 1 -7.88 23.76 -20.35
N HIS A 2 -8.70 22.72 -20.50
CA HIS A 2 -8.85 21.76 -19.40
C HIS A 2 -7.45 21.25 -19.07
N PRO A 3 -7.03 21.18 -17.79
CA PRO A 3 -5.77 20.53 -17.46
C PRO A 3 -5.84 19.14 -18.07
N GLN A 4 -4.98 18.86 -19.05
CA GLN A 4 -4.91 17.53 -19.62
C GLN A 4 -4.47 16.62 -18.48
N THR A 5 -5.35 15.73 -18.07
CA THR A 5 -5.06 14.80 -16.98
C THR A 5 -4.06 13.78 -17.51
N ILE A 6 -3.30 13.13 -16.64
CA ILE A 6 -2.25 12.19 -17.08
C ILE A 6 -2.80 10.92 -17.75
N ILE A 7 -4.11 10.70 -17.70
CA ILE A 7 -4.78 9.48 -18.16
C ILE A 7 -4.63 9.26 -19.68
N PRO A 8 -4.89 10.23 -20.57
CA PRO A 8 -4.71 10.04 -22.01
C PRO A 8 -3.23 9.91 -22.40
N GLU A 9 -2.30 10.45 -21.60
CA GLU A 9 -0.87 10.23 -21.81
C GLU A 9 -0.47 8.80 -21.45
N ALA A 10 -0.90 8.31 -20.27
CA ALA A 10 -0.67 6.96 -19.82
C ALA A 10 -1.18 5.91 -20.83
N ALA A 11 -2.38 6.11 -21.37
CA ALA A 11 -2.97 5.24 -22.38
C ALA A 11 -2.16 5.15 -23.68
N ARG A 12 -1.46 6.23 -24.07
CA ARG A 12 -0.67 6.28 -25.31
C ARG A 12 0.71 5.64 -25.18
N ASN A 13 1.35 5.78 -24.01
CA ASN A 13 2.77 5.47 -23.86
C ASN A 13 3.09 4.04 -23.41
N THR A 14 2.12 3.23 -22.97
CA THR A 14 2.47 2.04 -22.16
C THR A 14 1.61 0.79 -22.39
N ARG A 15 1.95 -0.03 -23.40
CA ARG A 15 1.37 -1.39 -23.52
C ARG A 15 1.63 -2.27 -22.28
N ALA A 16 2.76 -2.07 -21.57
CA ALA A 16 3.11 -2.90 -20.42
C ALA A 16 2.14 -2.73 -19.24
N ALA A 17 1.83 -1.48 -18.84
CA ALA A 17 1.00 -1.23 -17.67
C ALA A 17 -0.52 -1.30 -17.98
N THR A 18 -0.93 -1.02 -19.22
CA THR A 18 -2.37 -0.88 -19.55
C THR A 18 -3.22 -2.13 -19.34
N HIS A 19 -2.61 -3.33 -19.35
CA HIS A 19 -3.26 -4.63 -19.14
C HIS A 19 -2.67 -5.38 -17.94
N ASP A 20 -1.95 -4.69 -17.06
CA ASP A 20 -1.22 -5.31 -15.95
C ASP A 20 -1.90 -5.01 -14.60
N PHE A 21 -2.63 -6.01 -14.12
CA PHE A 21 -3.38 -5.98 -12.88
C PHE A 21 -2.68 -6.71 -11.74
N ARG A 22 -1.40 -7.07 -11.91
CA ARG A 22 -0.62 -7.79 -10.87
C ARG A 22 -0.42 -6.94 -9.61
N SER A 23 -0.11 -5.66 -9.81
CA SER A 23 0.24 -4.71 -8.75
C SER A 23 0.27 -3.29 -9.31
N ASP A 24 -0.04 -2.30 -8.48
CA ASP A 24 0.19 -0.89 -8.80
C ASP A 24 1.68 -0.49 -8.77
N THR A 25 2.59 -1.41 -8.46
CA THR A 25 4.04 -1.20 -8.62
C THR A 25 4.51 -1.24 -10.08
N VAL A 26 3.67 -1.66 -11.02
CA VAL A 26 4.00 -1.75 -12.46
C VAL A 26 3.76 -0.44 -13.19
N THR A 27 3.25 0.58 -12.48
CA THR A 27 3.04 1.91 -13.03
C THR A 27 4.35 2.51 -13.56
N LEU A 28 4.24 3.26 -14.65
CA LEU A 28 5.35 3.91 -15.31
C LEU A 28 5.24 5.43 -15.18
N PRO A 29 6.36 6.17 -15.13
CA PRO A 29 6.33 7.62 -14.97
C PRO A 29 5.69 8.32 -16.17
N SER A 30 4.96 9.42 -15.91
CA SER A 30 4.48 10.32 -16.96
C SER A 30 5.63 11.07 -17.64
N SER A 31 5.38 11.69 -18.78
CA SER A 31 6.34 12.54 -19.49
C SER A 31 6.75 13.73 -18.65
N CYS A 32 5.84 14.29 -17.84
CA CYS A 32 6.16 15.34 -16.88
C CYS A 32 7.07 14.84 -15.76
N MET A 33 6.79 13.66 -15.20
CA MET A 33 7.67 13.02 -14.21
C MET A 33 9.06 12.79 -14.80
N LEU A 34 9.17 12.22 -16.00
CA LEU A 34 10.45 12.01 -16.68
C LEU A 34 11.16 13.35 -16.97
N SER A 35 10.43 14.35 -17.48
CA SER A 35 10.99 15.66 -17.81
C SER A 35 11.51 16.40 -16.58
N SER A 36 10.87 16.22 -15.42
CA SER A 36 11.35 16.82 -14.15
C SER A 36 12.76 16.37 -13.79
N THR A 37 13.17 15.19 -14.23
CA THR A 37 14.54 14.68 -14.06
C THR A 37 15.58 15.54 -14.82
N ILE A 38 15.18 16.14 -15.94
CA ILE A 38 16.05 17.00 -16.72
C ILE A 38 15.92 18.45 -16.24
N THR A 39 14.69 18.90 -16.01
CA THR A 39 14.40 20.28 -15.59
C THR A 39 15.02 20.63 -14.25
N GLU A 40 15.02 19.70 -13.29
CA GLU A 40 15.56 19.91 -11.95
C GLU A 40 17.07 19.66 -11.85
N ALA A 41 17.71 19.22 -12.94
CA ALA A 41 19.14 18.88 -12.95
C ALA A 41 20.09 19.98 -12.44
N PRO A 42 19.86 21.28 -12.71
CA PRO A 42 20.68 22.36 -12.15
C PRO A 42 20.66 22.43 -10.61
N GLY A 43 19.67 21.81 -9.96
CA GLY A 43 19.55 21.74 -8.51
C GLY A 43 20.17 20.49 -7.88
N TYR A 44 20.66 19.53 -8.69
CA TYR A 44 21.22 18.28 -8.18
C TYR A 44 22.52 18.54 -7.41
N GLY A 45 22.68 17.79 -6.33
CA GLY A 45 23.80 17.93 -5.39
C GLY A 45 24.09 16.60 -4.72
N ASP A 46 24.97 16.59 -3.73
CA ASP A 46 25.19 15.40 -2.91
C ASP A 46 24.21 15.40 -1.73
N ASP A 47 23.22 14.50 -1.73
CA ASP A 47 22.25 14.30 -0.65
C ASP A 47 22.92 13.92 0.69
N VAL A 48 24.11 13.30 0.67
CA VAL A 48 24.87 13.04 1.92
C VAL A 48 25.33 14.34 2.57
N PHE A 49 25.53 15.41 1.78
CA PHE A 49 25.81 16.76 2.28
C PHE A 49 24.55 17.63 2.39
N SER A 50 23.36 17.05 2.17
CA SER A 50 22.08 17.77 2.11
C SER A 50 22.07 18.89 1.06
N GLN A 51 22.77 18.71 -0.06
CA GLN A 51 22.91 19.72 -1.12
C GLN A 51 22.04 19.45 -2.36
N ASP A 52 21.33 18.32 -2.40
CA ASP A 52 20.41 17.99 -3.48
C ASP A 52 19.08 18.75 -3.31
N LYS A 53 18.90 19.84 -4.06
CA LYS A 53 17.77 20.76 -3.86
C LYS A 53 16.41 20.11 -4.14
N PRO A 54 16.21 19.32 -5.21
CA PRO A 54 14.92 18.68 -5.47
C PRO A 54 14.55 17.69 -4.38
N THR A 55 15.52 16.96 -3.83
CA THR A 55 15.29 16.04 -2.70
C THR A 55 14.91 16.81 -1.43
N ASN A 56 15.63 17.87 -1.08
CA ASN A 56 15.30 18.71 0.08
C ASN A 56 13.90 19.36 -0.06
N ALA A 57 13.55 19.80 -1.27
CA ALA A 57 12.24 20.38 -1.56
C ALA A 57 11.12 19.35 -1.41
N LEU A 58 11.31 18.12 -1.90
CA LEU A 58 10.35 17.02 -1.69
C LEU A 58 10.18 16.71 -0.20
N GLU A 59 11.28 16.58 0.55
CA GLU A 59 11.22 16.27 1.99
C GLU A 59 10.48 17.35 2.77
N THR A 60 10.78 18.62 2.50
CA THR A 60 10.10 19.77 3.13
C THR A 60 8.60 19.73 2.80
N TYR A 61 8.29 19.58 1.51
CA TYR A 61 6.92 19.57 1.02
C TYR A 61 6.08 18.44 1.63
N VAL A 62 6.61 17.22 1.72
CA VAL A 62 5.88 16.11 2.35
C VAL A 62 5.75 16.31 3.87
N GLY A 63 6.75 16.86 4.53
CA GLY A 63 6.66 17.23 5.95
C GLY A 63 5.49 18.19 6.21
N GLU A 64 5.33 19.20 5.36
CA GLU A 64 4.21 20.16 5.41
C GLU A 64 2.86 19.55 4.98
N LEU A 65 2.87 18.72 3.94
CA LEU A 65 1.67 18.09 3.40
C LEU A 65 1.04 17.16 4.46
N THR A 66 1.85 16.33 5.10
CA THR A 66 1.43 15.40 6.17
C THR A 66 1.16 16.10 7.50
N GLY A 67 1.70 17.30 7.72
CA GLY A 67 1.64 18.00 9.01
C GLY A 67 2.60 17.44 10.06
N MET A 68 3.50 16.51 9.69
CA MET A 68 4.50 15.95 10.60
C MET A 68 5.76 16.82 10.70
N GLY A 69 5.97 17.74 9.75
CA GLY A 69 7.04 18.72 9.75
C GLY A 69 8.41 18.18 9.32
N ASN A 70 8.64 16.87 9.37
CA ASN A 70 9.91 16.27 8.99
C ASN A 70 9.69 15.07 8.07
N ALA A 71 10.57 14.93 7.07
CA ALA A 71 10.56 13.79 6.17
C ALA A 71 11.96 13.40 5.69
N LEU A 72 12.09 12.17 5.19
CA LEU A 72 13.32 11.58 4.68
C LEU A 72 13.02 10.71 3.47
N PHE A 73 13.55 11.07 2.30
CA PHE A 73 13.45 10.25 1.11
C PHE A 73 14.23 8.94 1.29
N VAL A 74 13.67 7.82 0.83
CA VAL A 74 14.26 6.49 0.93
C VAL A 74 14.07 5.73 -0.37
N SER A 75 14.94 4.74 -0.65
CA SER A 75 14.91 4.01 -1.92
C SER A 75 13.71 3.08 -2.06
N SER A 76 13.08 2.64 -0.97
CA SER A 76 11.92 1.74 -1.02
C SER A 76 11.06 1.87 0.23
N GLY A 77 9.81 1.38 0.15
CA GLY A 77 8.90 1.31 1.29
C GLY A 77 9.48 0.45 2.42
N THR A 78 10.10 -0.69 2.08
CA THR A 78 10.81 -1.54 3.05
C THR A 78 11.89 -0.76 3.79
N MET A 79 12.72 0.03 3.08
CA MET A 79 13.71 0.86 3.78
C MET A 79 13.03 1.87 4.70
N GLY A 80 11.94 2.52 4.26
CA GLY A 80 11.17 3.45 5.08
C GLY A 80 10.70 2.82 6.39
N ASN A 81 10.03 1.67 6.30
CA ASN A 81 9.54 0.92 7.46
C ASN A 81 10.68 0.53 8.40
N GLN A 82 11.75 -0.05 7.87
CA GLN A 82 12.88 -0.51 8.69
C GLN A 82 13.61 0.64 9.38
N LEU A 83 13.76 1.79 8.70
CA LEU A 83 14.32 2.99 9.30
C LEU A 83 13.39 3.58 10.36
N ALA A 84 12.08 3.57 10.15
CA ALA A 84 11.10 4.03 11.14
C ALA A 84 11.19 3.20 12.42
N LEU A 85 11.09 1.87 12.29
CA LEU A 85 11.13 0.95 13.42
C LEU A 85 12.45 1.04 14.19
N ARG A 86 13.60 1.03 13.50
CA ARG A 86 14.92 1.16 14.14
C ARG A 86 15.12 2.52 14.80
N SER A 87 14.56 3.58 14.23
CA SER A 87 14.68 4.93 14.79
C SER A 87 13.75 5.12 15.99
N LEU A 88 12.58 4.49 16.02
CA LEU A 88 11.72 4.50 17.21
C LEU A 88 12.28 3.60 18.32
N LEU A 89 12.81 2.42 17.98
CA LEU A 89 13.35 1.44 18.91
C LEU A 89 14.87 1.60 19.10
N GLN A 90 15.31 2.27 20.16
CA GLN A 90 16.71 2.66 20.29
C GLN A 90 17.65 1.50 20.64
N GLN A 91 17.18 0.52 21.40
CA GLN A 91 17.96 -0.62 21.90
C GLN A 91 17.05 -1.84 22.15
N PRO A 92 17.58 -3.07 22.15
CA PRO A 92 16.91 -4.24 22.73
C PRO A 92 16.87 -4.14 24.28
N PRO A 93 16.10 -4.98 24.99
CA PRO A 93 15.22 -6.05 24.49
C PRO A 93 13.74 -5.61 24.46
N TYR A 94 13.27 -5.10 23.32
CA TYR A 94 11.88 -4.62 23.19
C TYR A 94 11.15 -5.29 22.05
N SER A 95 9.82 -5.24 22.13
CA SER A 95 8.92 -5.79 21.13
C SER A 95 8.14 -4.75 20.34
N ILE A 96 7.72 -5.17 19.16
CA ILE A 96 6.89 -4.41 18.22
C ILE A 96 5.65 -5.26 17.92
N ILE A 97 4.47 -4.73 18.20
CA ILE A 97 3.20 -5.32 17.78
C ILE A 97 2.94 -4.95 16.33
N CYS A 98 2.51 -5.92 15.53
CA CYS A 98 2.12 -5.70 14.14
C CYS A 98 1.02 -6.70 13.73
N GLY A 99 0.30 -6.42 12.65
CA GLY A 99 -0.62 -7.40 12.08
C GLY A 99 0.14 -8.64 11.58
N ARG A 100 -0.40 -9.85 11.83
CA ARG A 100 0.22 -11.13 11.43
C ARG A 100 0.49 -11.23 9.93
N HIS A 101 -0.26 -10.51 9.12
CA HIS A 101 -0.13 -10.48 7.67
C HIS A 101 0.41 -9.14 7.14
N SER A 102 0.85 -8.25 8.03
CA SER A 102 1.42 -6.96 7.64
C SER A 102 2.70 -7.16 6.83
N HIS A 103 2.97 -6.20 5.93
CA HIS A 103 4.12 -6.20 5.06
C HIS A 103 5.43 -6.28 5.85
N ILE A 104 5.54 -5.53 6.95
CA ILE A 104 6.72 -5.53 7.82
C ILE A 104 7.02 -6.89 8.45
N PHE A 105 6.01 -7.74 8.63
CA PHE A 105 6.16 -9.09 9.19
C PHE A 105 6.42 -10.13 8.09
N VAL A 106 5.62 -10.11 7.01
CA VAL A 106 5.61 -11.17 6.00
C VAL A 106 6.56 -10.92 4.83
N HIS A 107 6.69 -9.67 4.39
CA HIS A 107 7.25 -9.32 3.08
C HIS A 107 8.54 -8.49 3.14
N GLU A 108 9.17 -8.41 4.32
CA GLU A 108 10.40 -7.65 4.54
C GLU A 108 11.54 -8.52 5.05
N CYS A 109 11.53 -9.82 4.74
CA CYS A 109 12.62 -10.76 5.04
C CYS A 109 13.01 -10.81 6.53
N GLY A 110 12.05 -10.59 7.44
CA GLY A 110 12.33 -10.54 8.89
C GLY A 110 13.26 -9.41 9.31
N MET A 111 13.42 -8.37 8.49
CA MET A 111 14.41 -7.31 8.69
C MET A 111 14.19 -6.54 10.00
N ALA A 112 12.96 -6.41 10.49
CA ALA A 112 12.73 -5.73 11.77
C ALA A 112 13.42 -6.46 12.93
N SER A 113 13.36 -7.79 12.96
CA SER A 113 14.07 -8.57 13.99
C SER A 113 15.59 -8.52 13.82
N MET A 114 16.09 -8.58 12.59
CA MET A 114 17.54 -8.54 12.35
C MET A 114 18.15 -7.14 12.57
N PHE A 115 17.53 -6.10 12.01
CA PHE A 115 18.06 -4.75 11.99
C PHE A 115 17.71 -3.95 13.24
N SER A 116 16.46 -4.06 13.71
CA SER A 116 16.00 -3.36 14.92
C SER A 116 16.27 -4.15 16.20
N GLN A 117 16.74 -5.40 16.11
CA GLN A 117 16.92 -6.30 17.25
C GLN A 117 15.64 -6.40 18.08
N ALA A 118 14.50 -6.40 17.40
CA ALA A 118 13.17 -6.35 18.00
C ALA A 118 12.49 -7.72 17.94
N HIS A 119 11.83 -8.10 19.03
CA HIS A 119 10.87 -9.19 18.98
C HIS A 119 9.59 -8.71 18.29
N LEU A 120 9.14 -9.37 17.22
CA LEU A 120 7.84 -9.06 16.61
C LEU A 120 6.75 -9.89 17.27
N ILE A 121 5.67 -9.24 17.67
CA ILE A 121 4.45 -9.87 18.17
C ILE A 121 3.38 -9.74 17.07
N PRO A 122 3.23 -10.76 16.20
CA PRO A 122 2.22 -10.74 15.15
C PRO A 122 0.83 -11.03 15.73
N VAL A 123 -0.07 -10.06 15.60
CA VAL A 123 -1.45 -10.15 16.07
C VAL A 123 -2.37 -10.46 14.90
N LEU A 124 -3.20 -11.49 15.05
CA LEU A 124 -4.30 -11.73 14.11
C LEU A 124 -5.38 -10.67 14.33
N SER A 125 -5.85 -10.05 13.25
CA SER A 125 -7.13 -9.36 13.28
C SER A 125 -8.19 -10.38 13.69
N SER A 126 -8.81 -10.21 14.86
CA SER A 126 -9.66 -11.25 15.44
C SER A 126 -10.79 -11.65 14.48
N PRO A 127 -10.92 -12.93 14.09
CA PRO A 127 -12.03 -13.40 13.28
C PRO A 127 -13.37 -13.42 14.03
N HIS A 128 -13.36 -13.15 15.35
CA HIS A 128 -14.50 -13.34 16.24
C HIS A 128 -15.28 -12.06 16.59
N GLU A 129 -14.76 -10.89 16.23
CA GLU A 129 -15.53 -9.66 16.30
C GLU A 129 -15.92 -9.26 14.89
N SER A 130 -17.02 -9.85 14.45
CA SER A 130 -17.77 -9.27 13.36
C SER A 130 -18.07 -7.80 13.69
N ASN A 131 -17.94 -6.90 12.71
CA ASN A 131 -18.62 -5.62 12.82
C ASN A 131 -20.14 -5.86 13.02
N ALA A 132 -20.92 -4.80 13.25
CA ALA A 132 -22.37 -4.92 13.49
C ALA A 132 -23.13 -5.75 12.42
N ASN A 133 -22.52 -6.01 11.26
CA ASN A 133 -23.08 -6.75 10.14
C ASN A 133 -22.54 -8.19 9.99
N GLY A 134 -21.77 -8.75 10.93
CA GLY A 134 -21.27 -10.12 10.80
C GLY A 134 -19.93 -10.27 10.06
N ASN A 135 -19.36 -9.17 9.53
CA ASN A 135 -18.17 -9.24 8.68
C ASN A 135 -16.86 -9.14 9.50
N GLN A 136 -15.90 -9.99 9.17
CA GLN A 136 -14.53 -9.94 9.71
C GLN A 136 -13.91 -8.58 9.43
N GLN A 137 -13.31 -7.96 10.45
CA GLN A 137 -12.59 -6.70 10.28
C GLN A 137 -11.24 -6.97 9.58
N PRO A 138 -10.96 -6.30 8.45
CA PRO A 138 -9.73 -6.58 7.71
C PRO A 138 -8.51 -5.90 8.33
N TYR A 139 -8.68 -4.85 9.13
CA TYR A 139 -7.59 -4.14 9.79
C TYR A 139 -7.35 -4.67 11.22
N LEU A 140 -6.33 -4.16 11.90
CA LEU A 140 -5.97 -4.57 13.27
C LEU A 140 -6.71 -3.67 14.28
N PRO A 141 -7.73 -4.16 15.01
CA PRO A 141 -8.47 -3.36 15.97
C PRO A 141 -7.73 -3.26 17.31
N LEU A 142 -7.98 -2.19 18.07
CA LEU A 142 -7.39 -1.94 19.39
C LEU A 142 -7.62 -3.11 20.35
N GLU A 143 -8.79 -3.72 20.31
CA GLU A 143 -9.20 -4.85 21.15
C GLU A 143 -8.33 -6.09 20.90
N SER A 144 -7.81 -6.26 19.67
CA SER A 144 -6.84 -7.32 19.37
C SER A 144 -5.43 -6.96 19.83
N ILE A 145 -5.09 -5.66 19.91
CA ILE A 145 -3.77 -5.18 20.32
C ILE A 145 -3.57 -5.31 21.83
N ILE A 146 -4.50 -4.83 22.64
CA ILE A 146 -4.36 -4.71 24.11
C ILE A 146 -3.89 -6.01 24.78
N PRO A 147 -4.49 -7.19 24.49
CA PRO A 147 -4.08 -8.44 25.13
C PRO A 147 -2.66 -8.90 24.79
N ASN A 148 -2.07 -8.35 23.72
CA ASN A 148 -0.74 -8.70 23.23
C ASN A 148 0.34 -7.70 23.67
N ILE A 149 -0.04 -6.65 24.41
CA ILE A 149 0.91 -5.68 24.98
C ILE A 149 1.67 -6.33 26.12
N VAL A 150 3.00 -6.33 26.00
CA VAL A 150 3.90 -6.75 27.07
C VAL A 150 4.27 -5.51 27.89
N SER A 151 3.78 -5.45 29.13
CA SER A 151 4.08 -4.36 30.07
C SER A 151 5.56 -4.31 30.43
N ASP A 152 6.05 -3.11 30.70
CA ASP A 152 7.39 -2.90 31.27
C ASP A 152 7.31 -2.80 32.79
N ASP A 153 6.97 -3.92 33.42
CA ASP A 153 6.71 -4.03 34.86
C ASP A 153 7.92 -4.60 35.65
N GLY A 154 9.07 -4.74 34.99
CA GLY A 154 10.27 -5.35 35.55
C GLY A 154 10.31 -6.88 35.44
N ASN A 155 9.31 -7.54 34.86
CA ASN A 155 9.36 -8.96 34.56
C ASN A 155 10.40 -9.25 33.46
N VAL A 156 11.49 -9.91 33.83
CA VAL A 156 12.63 -10.20 32.96
C VAL A 156 12.39 -11.30 31.92
N HIS A 157 11.24 -11.98 31.95
CA HIS A 157 10.95 -13.11 31.06
C HIS A 157 10.53 -12.69 29.64
N ALA A 158 10.03 -11.47 29.46
CA ALA A 158 9.47 -10.99 28.19
C ALA A 158 10.15 -9.71 27.70
N ALA A 159 9.97 -9.40 26.41
CA ALA A 159 10.45 -8.16 25.80
C ALA A 159 9.33 -7.10 25.84
N PRO A 160 9.45 -6.03 26.65
CA PRO A 160 8.39 -5.04 26.77
C PRO A 160 8.05 -4.37 25.44
N THR A 161 6.77 -4.12 25.21
CA THR A 161 6.32 -3.49 23.97
C THR A 161 6.71 -2.01 23.96
N ARG A 162 7.12 -1.53 22.79
CA ARG A 162 7.45 -0.12 22.55
C ARG A 162 6.79 0.47 21.32
N ILE A 163 6.44 -0.35 20.35
CA ILE A 163 5.88 0.12 19.08
C ILE A 163 4.66 -0.70 18.72
N ILE A 164 3.61 -0.01 18.27
CA ILE A 164 2.49 -0.59 17.53
C ILE A 164 2.66 -0.16 16.08
N ALA A 165 2.81 -1.12 15.17
CA ALA A 165 2.94 -0.89 13.74
C ALA A 165 1.64 -1.26 13.01
N LEU A 166 1.05 -0.26 12.37
CA LEU A 166 -0.17 -0.34 11.57
C LEU A 166 0.18 -0.39 10.08
N GLU A 167 -0.77 -0.84 9.26
CA GLU A 167 -0.67 -0.79 7.80
C GLU A 167 -1.96 -0.18 7.25
N ASN A 168 -1.86 0.88 6.44
CA ASN A 168 -3.02 1.52 5.82
C ASN A 168 -2.70 2.02 4.39
N THR A 169 -3.33 1.49 3.34
CA THR A 169 -4.30 0.39 3.36
C THR A 169 -3.67 -0.97 3.64
N TYR A 170 -4.43 -1.88 4.25
CA TYR A 170 -4.06 -3.30 4.37
C TYR A 170 -4.91 -4.12 3.40
N ASN A 171 -4.29 -4.79 2.44
CA ASN A 171 -4.97 -5.52 1.35
C ASN A 171 -6.05 -4.69 0.61
N GLY A 172 -5.86 -3.38 0.50
CA GLY A 172 -6.81 -2.47 -0.14
C GLY A 172 -7.95 -2.00 0.77
N GLN A 173 -7.99 -2.47 2.01
CA GLN A 173 -8.96 -2.06 3.03
C GLN A 173 -8.42 -0.87 3.82
N ILE A 174 -9.30 0.08 4.10
CA ILE A 174 -9.02 1.30 4.83
C ILE A 174 -9.23 1.02 6.31
N THR A 175 -8.19 1.27 7.12
CA THR A 175 -8.40 1.35 8.57
C THR A 175 -9.08 2.69 8.86
N PRO A 176 -10.28 2.74 9.47
CA PRO A 176 -10.95 3.99 9.76
C PRO A 176 -10.06 4.93 10.58
N VAL A 177 -10.05 6.22 10.26
CA VAL A 177 -9.24 7.21 11.00
C VAL A 177 -9.59 7.24 12.49
N SER A 178 -10.85 7.00 12.84
CA SER A 178 -11.30 6.85 14.22
C SER A 178 -10.62 5.69 14.95
N GLU A 179 -10.35 4.58 14.27
CA GLU A 179 -9.67 3.43 14.85
C GLU A 179 -8.16 3.69 14.99
N VAL A 180 -7.54 4.30 13.98
CA VAL A 180 -6.14 4.77 14.07
C VAL A 180 -5.97 5.71 15.27
N ARG A 181 -6.93 6.63 15.48
CA ARG A 181 -6.96 7.54 16.63
C ARG A 181 -7.05 6.78 17.95
N ARG A 182 -7.98 5.83 18.09
CA ARG A 182 -8.12 5.02 19.31
C ARG A 182 -6.83 4.27 19.67
N ILE A 183 -6.19 3.67 18.67
CA ILE A 183 -4.92 2.95 18.86
C ILE A 183 -3.81 3.92 19.28
N ALA A 184 -3.71 5.08 18.62
CA ALA A 184 -2.72 6.10 18.96
C ALA A 184 -2.90 6.67 20.36
N GLU A 185 -4.14 7.02 20.75
CA GLU A 185 -4.46 7.53 22.08
C GLU A 185 -4.06 6.52 23.16
N TYR A 186 -4.41 5.24 22.98
CA TYR A 186 -3.97 4.16 23.88
C TYR A 186 -2.44 4.04 23.93
N ALA A 187 -1.79 4.01 22.77
CA ALA A 187 -0.35 3.86 22.66
C ALA A 187 0.38 4.97 23.42
N HIS A 188 0.02 6.23 23.14
CA HIS A 188 0.68 7.39 23.74
C HIS A 188 0.40 7.50 25.24
N GLN A 189 -0.80 7.15 25.70
CA GLN A 189 -1.12 7.08 27.13
C GLN A 189 -0.23 6.08 27.89
N HIS A 190 0.21 5.00 27.22
CA HIS A 190 1.07 3.96 27.78
C HIS A 190 2.54 4.11 27.39
N GLY A 191 2.95 5.27 26.87
CA GLY A 191 4.35 5.54 26.51
C GLY A 191 4.86 4.76 25.29
N LEU A 192 3.97 4.18 24.49
CA LEU A 192 4.28 3.47 23.26
C LEU A 192 4.32 4.44 22.07
N LYS A 193 4.92 3.98 20.97
CA LYS A 193 5.00 4.70 19.69
C LYS A 193 4.16 4.02 18.63
N VAL A 194 3.65 4.79 17.68
CA VAL A 194 2.88 4.28 16.55
C VAL A 194 3.61 4.56 15.24
N HIS A 195 3.87 3.49 14.49
CA HIS A 195 4.32 3.55 13.10
C HIS A 195 3.18 3.13 12.17
N MET A 196 3.04 3.80 11.03
CA MET A 196 2.15 3.37 9.96
C MET A 196 2.94 3.07 8.69
N ASP A 197 2.87 1.82 8.22
CA ASP A 197 3.14 1.52 6.82
C ASP A 197 1.98 2.10 6.00
N GLY A 198 2.24 3.29 5.45
CA GLY A 198 1.32 4.04 4.62
C GLY A 198 1.60 3.85 3.14
N ALA A 199 2.11 2.69 2.71
CA ALA A 199 2.47 2.43 1.33
C ALA A 199 1.36 2.77 0.32
N ARG A 200 0.09 2.68 0.74
CA ARG A 200 -1.11 3.07 -0.02
C ARG A 200 -2.01 4.02 0.76
N LEU A 201 -1.46 4.81 1.69
CA LEU A 201 -2.24 5.81 2.42
C LEU A 201 -2.80 6.87 1.46
N TRP A 202 -2.11 7.12 0.35
CA TRP A 202 -2.63 7.93 -0.76
C TRP A 202 -3.99 7.42 -1.25
N ASN A 203 -4.14 6.10 -1.44
CA ASN A 203 -5.40 5.48 -1.87
C ASN A 203 -6.47 5.56 -0.77
N ALA A 204 -6.09 5.35 0.50
CA ALA A 204 -7.00 5.47 1.64
C ALA A 204 -7.60 6.88 1.79
N CYS A 205 -6.92 7.89 1.26
CA CYS A 205 -7.41 9.28 1.26
C CYS A 205 -8.47 9.56 0.18
N TYR A 206 -8.72 8.62 -0.74
CA TYR A 206 -9.83 8.62 -1.69
C TYR A 206 -10.80 7.47 -1.38
N PRO A 207 -11.43 7.45 -0.19
CA PRO A 207 -12.35 6.39 0.18
C PRO A 207 -13.56 6.31 -0.77
N PRO A 208 -14.43 5.29 -0.66
CA PRO A 208 -15.64 5.19 -1.47
C PRO A 208 -16.54 6.43 -1.43
N SER A 209 -16.55 7.17 -0.31
CA SER A 209 -17.29 8.44 -0.19
C SER A 209 -16.73 9.59 -1.06
N SER A 210 -15.58 9.39 -1.70
CA SER A 210 -15.05 10.30 -2.72
C SER A 210 -15.74 10.13 -4.07
N ASP A 211 -16.43 9.01 -4.32
CA ASP A 211 -17.13 8.79 -5.57
C ASP A 211 -18.21 9.85 -5.83
N GLY A 212 -18.36 10.23 -7.10
CA GLY A 212 -19.25 11.33 -7.52
C GLY A 212 -18.78 12.74 -7.18
N LEU A 213 -17.70 12.93 -6.40
CA LEU A 213 -17.12 14.25 -6.17
C LEU A 213 -16.36 14.75 -7.41
N SER A 214 -16.22 16.07 -7.55
CA SER A 214 -15.27 16.61 -8.52
C SER A 214 -13.83 16.30 -8.08
N PRO A 215 -12.88 16.08 -9.01
CA PRO A 215 -11.49 15.78 -8.66
C PRO A 215 -10.86 16.80 -7.70
N ALA A 216 -11.11 18.10 -7.92
CA ALA A 216 -10.61 19.15 -7.04
C ALA A 216 -11.18 19.06 -5.61
N LYS A 217 -12.48 18.74 -5.45
CA LYS A 217 -13.08 18.60 -4.13
C LYS A 217 -12.58 17.34 -3.42
N ALA A 218 -12.45 16.23 -4.16
CA ALA A 218 -11.88 15.00 -3.64
C ALA A 218 -10.44 15.20 -3.17
N ALA A 219 -9.62 15.94 -3.94
CA ALA A 219 -8.24 16.24 -3.56
C ALA A 219 -8.10 17.08 -2.28
N GLU A 220 -8.95 18.09 -2.09
CA GLU A 220 -8.95 18.87 -0.83
C GLU A 220 -9.34 18.03 0.39
N ILE A 221 -10.31 17.12 0.24
CA ILE A 221 -10.68 16.16 1.29
C ILE A 221 -9.53 15.19 1.54
N ALA A 222 -8.95 14.62 0.49
CA ALA A 222 -7.83 13.67 0.57
C ALA A 222 -6.62 14.28 1.29
N LYS A 223 -6.29 15.55 1.00
CA LYS A 223 -5.24 16.30 1.69
C LYS A 223 -5.53 16.47 3.19
N SER A 224 -6.78 16.76 3.54
CA SER A 224 -7.21 16.90 4.94
C SER A 224 -7.16 15.56 5.68
N LEU A 225 -7.62 14.49 5.04
CA LEU A 225 -7.64 13.14 5.59
C LEU A 225 -6.23 12.58 5.77
N LEU A 226 -5.32 12.84 4.82
CA LEU A 226 -3.90 12.50 4.95
C LEU A 226 -3.29 13.12 6.21
N ARG A 227 -3.55 14.41 6.44
CA ARG A 227 -3.11 15.11 7.66
C ARG A 227 -3.74 14.53 8.91
N GLU A 228 -5.02 14.19 8.88
CA GLU A 228 -5.71 13.59 10.02
C GLU A 228 -5.08 12.24 10.42
N TYR A 229 -4.88 11.32 9.47
CA TYR A 229 -4.17 10.06 9.72
C TYR A 229 -2.76 10.30 10.29
N CYS A 230 -1.99 11.18 9.66
CA CYS A 230 -0.61 11.48 10.09
C CYS A 230 -0.56 12.17 11.47
N SER A 231 -1.62 12.88 11.86
CA SER A 231 -1.71 13.53 13.17
C SER A 231 -1.78 12.55 14.34
N HIS A 232 -2.18 11.29 14.09
CA HIS A 232 -2.30 10.27 15.13
C HIS A 232 -1.02 9.44 15.33
N VAL A 233 -0.15 9.32 14.32
CA VAL A 233 1.03 8.45 14.40
C VAL A 233 2.33 9.21 14.70
N ASP A 234 3.38 8.52 15.14
CA ASP A 234 4.71 9.11 15.36
C ASP A 234 5.54 9.14 14.07
N THR A 235 5.37 8.11 13.24
CA THR A 235 6.02 7.97 11.92
C THR A 235 5.08 7.34 10.89
N VAL A 236 5.23 7.71 9.63
CA VAL A 236 4.55 7.07 8.49
C VAL A 236 5.52 6.89 7.32
N SER A 237 5.46 5.74 6.65
CA SER A 237 6.16 5.50 5.39
C SER A 237 5.17 5.63 4.22
N LEU A 238 5.41 6.53 3.27
CA LEU A 238 4.54 6.74 2.10
C LEU A 238 5.27 6.32 0.83
N CYS A 239 4.63 5.51 -0.03
CA CYS A 239 5.26 4.98 -1.24
C CYS A 239 4.92 5.84 -2.45
N PHE A 240 5.92 6.19 -3.28
CA PHE A 240 5.70 6.90 -4.54
C PHE A 240 5.63 5.93 -5.74
N SER A 241 6.31 4.80 -5.66
CA SER A 241 6.44 3.80 -6.73
C SER A 241 5.33 2.74 -6.74
N LYS A 242 4.10 3.19 -6.44
CA LYS A 242 2.86 2.40 -6.51
C LYS A 242 1.82 3.21 -7.27
N SER A 243 0.63 3.37 -6.71
CA SER A 243 -0.47 4.12 -7.33
C SER A 243 -0.12 5.55 -7.78
N LEU A 244 0.94 6.18 -7.24
CA LEU A 244 1.41 7.50 -7.70
C LEU A 244 2.24 7.48 -8.99
N GLY A 245 2.72 6.34 -9.47
CA GLY A 245 3.41 6.26 -10.76
C GLY A 245 4.84 6.79 -10.80
N ALA A 246 5.40 7.24 -9.68
CA ALA A 246 6.81 7.62 -9.64
C ALA A 246 7.70 6.38 -9.92
N PRO A 247 8.84 6.53 -10.61
CA PRO A 247 9.64 5.39 -11.03
C PRO A 247 10.30 4.67 -9.85
N ASN A 248 10.54 5.38 -8.75
CA ASN A 248 11.20 4.84 -7.56
C ASN A 248 10.86 5.64 -6.31
N GLY A 249 11.12 5.04 -5.16
CA GLY A 249 11.25 5.75 -3.89
C GLY A 249 10.02 5.70 -3.01
N SER A 250 10.28 6.04 -1.76
CA SER A 250 9.29 6.24 -0.72
C SER A 250 9.80 7.35 0.19
N ILE A 251 9.00 7.73 1.18
CA ILE A 251 9.38 8.76 2.14
C ILE A 251 8.95 8.36 3.54
N LEU A 252 9.86 8.51 4.49
CA LEU A 252 9.56 8.38 5.91
C LEU A 252 9.27 9.78 6.46
N ALA A 253 8.05 10.02 6.90
CA ALA A 253 7.68 11.24 7.63
C ALA A 253 7.58 10.96 9.14
N ALA A 254 7.97 11.94 9.95
CA ALA A 254 7.98 11.82 11.41
C ALA A 254 7.71 13.15 12.09
N LYS A 255 7.03 13.12 13.24
CA LYS A 255 6.78 14.32 14.07
C LYS A 255 8.06 14.85 14.71
N SER A 256 8.98 13.94 15.06
CA SER A 256 10.22 14.28 15.75
C SER A 256 11.37 14.45 14.74
N PRO A 257 12.06 15.60 14.72
CA PRO A 257 13.28 15.76 13.93
C PRO A 257 14.39 14.79 14.37
N GLU A 258 14.43 14.41 15.65
CA GLU A 258 15.40 13.44 16.19
C GLU A 258 15.18 12.03 15.65
N VAL A 259 13.94 11.66 15.32
CA VAL A 259 13.63 10.40 14.61
C VAL A 259 14.22 10.45 13.20
N ILE A 260 14.04 11.54 12.46
CA ILE A 260 14.62 11.69 11.11
C ILE A 260 16.15 11.73 11.15
N ALA A 261 16.74 12.41 12.13
CA ALA A 261 18.20 12.45 12.28
C ALA A 261 18.80 11.05 12.48
N ARG A 262 18.17 10.22 13.32
CA ARG A 262 18.57 8.81 13.49
C ARG A 262 18.30 7.98 12.24
N ALA A 263 17.15 8.19 11.59
CA ALA A 263 16.82 7.52 10.34
C ALA A 263 17.84 7.82 9.24
N ARG A 264 18.37 9.04 9.13
CA ARG A 264 19.47 9.37 8.19
C ARG A 264 20.74 8.57 8.47
N HIS A 265 21.11 8.42 9.74
CA HIS A 265 22.26 7.61 10.14
C HIS A 265 22.07 6.13 9.74
N PHE A 266 20.90 5.57 10.03
CA PHE A 266 20.56 4.19 9.66
C PHE A 266 20.39 4.02 8.14
N ARG A 267 19.91 5.03 7.41
CA ARG A 267 19.85 5.06 5.95
C ARG A 267 21.25 4.92 5.37
N LYS A 268 22.25 5.60 5.96
CA LYS A 268 23.66 5.45 5.59
C LYS A 268 24.17 4.03 5.84
N ALA A 269 23.87 3.45 7.02
CA ALA A 269 24.28 2.10 7.38
C ALA A 269 23.72 1.02 6.44
N LEU A 270 22.47 1.18 5.99
CA LEU A 270 21.82 0.27 5.03
C LEU A 270 22.23 0.51 3.56
N GLY A 271 23.13 1.45 3.29
CA GLY A 271 23.53 1.79 1.92
C GLY A 271 22.50 2.61 1.13
N GLY A 272 21.46 3.14 1.79
CA GLY A 272 20.42 3.97 1.17
C GLY A 272 20.78 5.46 1.00
N ALA A 273 21.90 5.91 1.55
CA ALA A 273 22.36 7.29 1.43
C ALA A 273 23.08 7.51 0.09
N MET A 274 22.25 7.76 -0.94
CA MET A 274 22.61 8.03 -2.33
C MET A 274 23.18 9.45 -2.51
N ARG A 275 23.61 9.79 -3.74
CA ARG A 275 24.25 11.09 -4.08
C ARG A 275 23.27 12.06 -4.71
N GLN A 276 23.23 12.14 -6.04
CA GLN A 276 22.30 12.98 -6.81
C GLN A 276 20.92 12.35 -6.84
N VAL A 277 20.26 12.30 -5.68
CA VAL A 277 18.94 11.69 -5.48
C VAL A 277 17.85 12.44 -6.24
N GLY A 278 18.09 13.72 -6.57
CA GLY A 278 17.22 14.56 -7.38
C GLY A 278 16.72 13.90 -8.65
N ILE A 279 17.52 12.98 -9.22
CA ILE A 279 17.16 12.21 -10.41
C ILE A 279 15.92 11.31 -10.22
N ILE A 280 15.66 10.83 -8.99
CA ILE A 280 14.51 9.99 -8.64
C ILE A 280 13.50 10.69 -7.73
N SER A 281 13.91 11.69 -6.94
CA SER A 281 13.01 12.45 -6.08
C SER A 281 12.22 13.52 -6.83
N ALA A 282 12.74 14.11 -7.92
CA ALA A 282 11.99 15.06 -8.74
C ALA A 282 10.72 14.44 -9.38
N PRO A 283 10.79 13.25 -10.02
CA PRO A 283 9.59 12.53 -10.46
C PRO A 283 8.58 12.27 -9.35
N ALA A 284 9.04 11.93 -8.13
CA ALA A 284 8.17 11.68 -6.99
C ALA A 284 7.42 12.95 -6.53
N ARG A 285 8.07 14.13 -6.59
CA ARG A 285 7.39 15.40 -6.32
C ARG A 285 6.28 15.66 -7.33
N VAL A 286 6.53 15.46 -8.62
CA VAL A 286 5.53 15.62 -9.69
C VAL A 286 4.37 14.64 -9.51
N ALA A 287 4.65 13.40 -9.13
CA ALA A 287 3.64 12.38 -8.89
C ALA A 287 2.62 12.77 -7.80
N ILE A 288 3.04 13.53 -6.78
CA ILE A 288 2.09 14.06 -5.78
C ILE A 288 1.12 15.06 -6.43
N ASP A 289 1.60 15.95 -7.31
CA ASP A 289 0.72 16.93 -7.94
C ASP A 289 -0.19 16.29 -8.99
N GLU A 290 0.38 15.48 -9.88
CA GLU A 290 -0.33 14.90 -11.02
C GLU A 290 -1.28 13.77 -10.66
N VAL A 291 -1.02 13.04 -9.58
CA VAL A 291 -1.78 11.83 -9.23
C VAL A 291 -2.57 12.01 -7.94
N PHE A 292 -1.90 12.43 -6.87
CA PHE A 292 -2.58 12.67 -5.59
C PHE A 292 -3.41 13.95 -5.68
N LEU A 293 -2.80 15.13 -5.77
CA LEU A 293 -3.54 16.40 -5.69
C LEU A 293 -4.42 16.73 -6.91
N ALA A 294 -4.24 16.04 -8.04
CA ALA A 294 -5.20 16.08 -9.14
C ALA A 294 -6.50 15.32 -8.82
N GLY A 295 -6.45 14.32 -7.94
CA GLY A 295 -7.57 13.49 -7.50
C GLY A 295 -8.07 12.46 -8.52
N GLU A 296 -8.28 12.86 -9.77
CA GLU A 296 -8.87 12.01 -10.81
C GLU A 296 -8.13 10.67 -10.99
N PRO A 297 -6.78 10.60 -11.01
CA PRO A 297 -6.09 9.32 -11.22
C PRO A 297 -6.36 8.27 -10.14
N LEU A 298 -6.34 8.65 -8.85
CA LEU A 298 -6.62 7.72 -7.75
C LEU A 298 -8.10 7.33 -7.71
N MET A 299 -8.99 8.30 -7.94
CA MET A 299 -10.43 8.03 -8.06
C MET A 299 -10.72 7.06 -9.21
N ARG A 300 -10.09 7.24 -10.37
CA ARG A 300 -10.25 6.35 -11.52
C ARG A 300 -9.79 4.93 -11.20
N ALA A 301 -8.65 4.77 -10.53
CA ALA A 301 -8.18 3.44 -10.12
C ALA A 301 -9.23 2.74 -9.22
N ASN A 302 -9.80 3.46 -8.25
CA ASN A 302 -10.83 2.93 -7.36
C ASN A 302 -12.13 2.59 -8.13
N ALA A 303 -12.57 3.47 -9.04
CA ALA A 303 -13.77 3.24 -9.85
C ALA A 303 -13.66 1.97 -10.71
N ILE A 304 -12.50 1.71 -11.32
CA ILE A 304 -12.27 0.49 -12.09
C ILE A 304 -12.32 -0.74 -11.19
N ALA A 305 -11.75 -0.68 -9.99
CA ALA A 305 -11.83 -1.79 -9.05
C ALA A 305 -13.28 -2.07 -8.64
N SER A 306 -14.07 -1.03 -8.37
CA SER A 306 -15.52 -1.18 -8.08
C SER A 306 -16.24 -1.85 -9.25
N GLU A 307 -16.03 -1.34 -10.47
CA GLU A 307 -16.66 -1.86 -11.69
C GLU A 307 -16.33 -3.34 -11.92
N LEU A 308 -15.06 -3.74 -11.74
CA LEU A 308 -14.64 -5.13 -11.90
C LEU A 308 -15.21 -6.05 -10.81
N GLN A 309 -15.34 -5.56 -9.57
CA GLN A 309 -15.98 -6.32 -8.50
C GLN A 309 -17.48 -6.51 -8.78
N GLU A 310 -18.17 -5.45 -9.21
CA GLU A 310 -19.59 -5.50 -9.55
C GLU A 310 -19.85 -6.48 -10.71
N GLU A 311 -19.01 -6.44 -11.75
CA GLU A 311 -19.06 -7.40 -12.86
C GLU A 311 -18.88 -8.84 -12.37
N TRP A 312 -17.87 -9.09 -11.52
CA TRP A 312 -17.62 -10.41 -10.95
C TRP A 312 -18.82 -10.95 -10.16
N ILE A 313 -19.43 -10.11 -9.32
CA ILE A 313 -20.61 -10.48 -8.54
C ILE A 313 -21.81 -10.73 -9.46
N ALA A 314 -22.03 -9.90 -10.48
CA ALA A 314 -23.12 -10.07 -11.44
C ALA A 314 -23.01 -11.38 -12.23
N LEU A 315 -21.79 -11.87 -12.48
CA LEU A 315 -21.52 -13.17 -13.12
C LEU A 315 -21.75 -14.37 -12.18
N GLY A 316 -22.04 -14.14 -10.89
CA GLY A 316 -22.24 -15.15 -9.85
C GLY A 316 -21.01 -15.44 -9.00
N GLY A 317 -19.95 -14.64 -9.14
CA GLY A 317 -18.75 -14.72 -8.32
C GLY A 317 -18.95 -14.17 -6.91
N ALA A 318 -18.04 -14.52 -6.00
CA ALA A 318 -17.99 -13.96 -4.65
C ALA A 318 -16.62 -13.33 -4.38
N VAL A 319 -16.56 -12.38 -3.45
CA VAL A 319 -15.30 -11.80 -2.97
C VAL A 319 -14.87 -12.45 -1.66
N MET A 320 -13.57 -12.36 -1.37
CA MET A 320 -13.01 -12.87 -0.12
C MET A 320 -13.70 -12.19 1.09
N PRO A 321 -14.08 -12.95 2.13
CA PRO A 321 -14.70 -12.38 3.33
C PRO A 321 -13.87 -11.24 3.93
N GLY A 322 -14.53 -10.11 4.25
CA GLY A 322 -13.89 -8.92 4.82
C GLY A 322 -13.04 -8.09 3.84
N LEU A 323 -12.96 -8.47 2.57
CA LEU A 323 -12.14 -7.78 1.55
C LEU A 323 -12.97 -7.22 0.40
N GLY A 324 -14.13 -6.64 0.72
CA GLY A 324 -14.94 -5.91 -0.27
C GLY A 324 -14.19 -4.67 -0.78
N GLN A 325 -14.38 -4.30 -2.04
CA GLN A 325 -13.64 -3.18 -2.64
C GLN A 325 -13.89 -1.86 -1.89
N GLU A 326 -12.80 -1.22 -1.47
CA GLU A 326 -12.78 0.14 -0.90
C GLU A 326 -11.80 1.07 -1.63
N THR A 327 -10.76 0.51 -2.25
CA THR A 327 -9.73 1.25 -2.97
C THR A 327 -9.40 0.58 -4.32
N ASN A 328 -8.13 0.43 -4.68
CA ASN A 328 -7.70 -0.04 -6.00
C ASN A 328 -7.50 -1.56 -6.08
N MET A 329 -8.20 -2.34 -5.25
CA MET A 329 -8.04 -3.80 -5.19
C MET A 329 -9.37 -4.52 -5.19
N VAL A 330 -9.40 -5.69 -5.85
CA VAL A 330 -10.50 -6.65 -5.80
C VAL A 330 -9.93 -8.02 -5.45
N TRP A 331 -10.53 -8.67 -4.45
CA TRP A 331 -10.13 -10.00 -3.98
C TRP A 331 -11.20 -11.03 -4.32
N LEU A 332 -10.95 -11.84 -5.35
CA LEU A 332 -11.90 -12.85 -5.82
C LEU A 332 -11.86 -14.08 -4.92
N ASP A 333 -13.02 -14.62 -4.54
CA ASP A 333 -13.13 -15.95 -3.93
C ASP A 333 -13.22 -17.02 -5.03
N LEU A 334 -12.08 -17.29 -5.65
CA LEU A 334 -11.96 -18.31 -6.70
C LEU A 334 -12.31 -19.72 -6.18
N GLY A 335 -12.07 -19.97 -4.89
CA GLY A 335 -12.39 -21.25 -4.25
C GLY A 335 -13.90 -21.51 -4.26
N ARG A 336 -14.71 -20.51 -3.92
CA ARG A 336 -16.17 -20.61 -4.03
C ARG A 336 -16.66 -20.73 -5.46
N ALA A 337 -15.93 -20.21 -6.44
CA ALA A 337 -16.20 -20.43 -7.86
C ALA A 337 -15.75 -21.81 -8.37
N GLY A 338 -15.04 -22.63 -7.57
CA GLY A 338 -14.50 -23.92 -8.03
C GLY A 338 -13.38 -23.80 -9.07
N VAL A 339 -12.68 -22.66 -9.10
CA VAL A 339 -11.59 -22.38 -10.03
C VAL A 339 -10.29 -22.19 -9.25
N SER A 340 -9.21 -22.82 -9.71
CA SER A 340 -7.89 -22.62 -9.12
C SER A 340 -7.25 -21.30 -9.56
N GLY A 341 -6.29 -20.79 -8.79
CA GLY A 341 -5.54 -19.60 -9.17
C GLY A 341 -4.80 -19.74 -10.51
N ALA A 342 -4.22 -20.92 -10.77
CA ALA A 342 -3.51 -21.20 -12.01
C ALA A 342 -4.44 -21.19 -13.24
N GLU A 343 -5.67 -21.65 -13.10
CA GLU A 343 -6.66 -21.59 -14.19
C GLU A 343 -7.09 -20.16 -14.48
N PHE A 344 -7.30 -19.34 -13.43
CA PHE A 344 -7.59 -17.92 -13.58
C PHE A 344 -6.45 -17.18 -14.30
N GLU A 345 -5.21 -17.38 -13.87
CA GLU A 345 -4.03 -16.77 -14.49
C GLU A 345 -3.83 -17.24 -15.95
N ARG A 346 -4.11 -18.51 -16.25
CA ARG A 346 -4.07 -19.01 -17.63
C ARG A 346 -5.11 -18.31 -18.52
N ILE A 347 -6.35 -18.19 -18.05
CA ILE A 347 -7.41 -17.47 -18.79
C ILE A 347 -7.00 -16.01 -19.00
N ALA A 348 -6.43 -15.37 -17.97
CA ALA A 348 -5.92 -14.00 -18.07
C ALA A 348 -4.84 -13.86 -19.15
N LYS A 349 -3.85 -14.76 -19.16
CA LYS A 349 -2.79 -14.79 -20.17
C LYS A 349 -3.34 -14.95 -21.59
N GLU A 350 -4.35 -15.79 -21.79
CA GLU A 350 -5.02 -15.97 -23.09
C GLU A 350 -5.77 -14.72 -23.58
N GLU A 351 -6.25 -13.88 -22.65
CA GLU A 351 -6.87 -12.58 -22.96
C GLU A 351 -5.84 -11.43 -23.06
N GLY A 352 -4.54 -11.72 -22.91
CA GLY A 352 -3.48 -10.71 -22.91
C GLY A 352 -3.43 -9.86 -21.64
N VAL A 353 -3.91 -10.39 -20.52
CA VAL A 353 -3.97 -9.73 -19.21
C VAL A 353 -2.96 -10.35 -18.26
N LEU A 354 -2.17 -9.51 -17.59
CA LEU A 354 -1.27 -9.94 -16.52
C LEU A 354 -1.97 -9.75 -15.16
N VAL A 355 -2.03 -10.79 -14.34
CA VAL A 355 -2.67 -10.74 -13.01
C VAL A 355 -2.08 -11.82 -12.11
N PHE A 356 -2.09 -11.60 -10.80
CA PHE A 356 -1.75 -12.63 -9.81
C PHE A 356 -3.01 -13.09 -9.10
N ALA A 357 -3.34 -14.38 -9.22
CA ALA A 357 -4.49 -14.93 -8.53
C ALA A 357 -4.29 -14.82 -7.01
N ARG A 358 -5.29 -14.44 -6.22
CA ARG A 358 -6.70 -14.12 -6.56
C ARG A 358 -6.99 -12.61 -6.55
N ARG A 359 -5.96 -11.78 -6.68
CA ARG A 359 -6.00 -10.34 -6.41
C ARG A 359 -5.82 -9.54 -7.69
N ILE A 360 -6.83 -8.75 -8.02
CA ILE A 360 -6.76 -7.75 -9.07
C ILE A 360 -6.37 -6.43 -8.43
N VAL A 361 -5.32 -5.78 -8.95
CA VAL A 361 -4.92 -4.43 -8.55
C VAL A 361 -5.09 -3.49 -9.74
N THR A 362 -5.78 -2.38 -9.53
CA THR A 362 -5.98 -1.36 -10.55
C THR A 362 -5.08 -0.14 -10.29
N HIS A 363 -4.80 0.61 -11.34
CA HIS A 363 -4.10 1.88 -11.26
C HIS A 363 -4.56 2.78 -12.40
N PHE A 364 -4.22 4.07 -12.34
CA PHE A 364 -4.75 5.08 -13.27
C PHE A 364 -4.38 4.82 -14.74
N GLN A 365 -3.31 4.04 -15.00
CA GLN A 365 -2.82 3.71 -16.33
C GLN A 365 -3.51 2.50 -17.00
N ILE A 366 -4.41 1.79 -16.33
CA ILE A 366 -5.19 0.72 -16.96
C ILE A 366 -6.05 1.33 -18.08
N SER A 367 -5.91 0.86 -19.32
CA SER A 367 -6.68 1.39 -20.45
C SER A 367 -8.10 0.81 -20.51
N ASP A 368 -8.99 1.45 -21.25
CA ASP A 368 -10.35 0.95 -21.43
C ASP A 368 -10.37 -0.43 -22.09
N ASP A 369 -9.50 -0.67 -23.07
CA ASP A 369 -9.29 -2.01 -23.66
C ASP A 369 -8.82 -3.03 -22.62
N GLY A 370 -7.95 -2.61 -21.67
CA GLY A 370 -7.49 -3.45 -20.56
C GLY A 370 -8.62 -3.80 -19.58
N ILE A 371 -9.53 -2.85 -19.31
CA ILE A 371 -10.74 -3.10 -18.51
C ILE A 371 -11.62 -4.14 -19.23
N ILE A 372 -11.89 -3.94 -20.52
CA ILE A 372 -12.70 -4.86 -21.32
C ILE A 372 -12.06 -6.26 -21.36
N ALA A 373 -10.74 -6.35 -21.52
CA ALA A 373 -10.01 -7.61 -21.49
C ALA A 373 -10.16 -8.30 -20.12
N MET A 374 -9.99 -7.58 -19.01
CA MET A 374 -10.20 -8.14 -17.68
C MET A 374 -11.64 -8.61 -17.47
N LYS A 375 -12.65 -7.88 -17.97
CA LYS A 375 -14.05 -8.35 -17.93
C LYS A 375 -14.25 -9.67 -18.68
N ARG A 376 -13.58 -9.86 -19.84
CA ARG A 376 -13.59 -11.16 -20.53
C ARG A 376 -12.94 -12.26 -19.70
N VAL A 377 -11.86 -11.97 -18.97
CA VAL A 377 -11.24 -12.92 -18.03
C VAL A 377 -12.24 -13.35 -16.95
N LEU A 378 -12.91 -12.40 -16.31
CA LEU A 378 -13.93 -12.68 -15.27
C LEU A 378 -15.06 -13.55 -15.83
N LYS A 379 -15.58 -13.21 -17.01
CA LYS A 379 -16.64 -13.96 -17.69
C LYS A 379 -16.21 -15.39 -18.01
N ARG A 380 -15.06 -15.58 -18.67
CA ARG A 380 -14.53 -16.90 -19.04
C ARG A 380 -14.21 -17.76 -17.81
N THR A 381 -13.79 -17.14 -16.71
CA THR A 381 -13.59 -17.83 -15.42
C THR A 381 -14.90 -18.40 -14.89
N MET A 382 -16.00 -17.62 -14.92
CA MET A 382 -17.32 -18.11 -14.48
C MET A 382 -17.95 -19.10 -15.46
N GLU A 383 -17.64 -19.02 -16.76
CA GLU A 383 -18.02 -20.06 -17.73
C GLU A 383 -17.32 -21.39 -17.43
N LEU A 384 -16.03 -21.36 -17.08
CA LEU A 384 -15.29 -22.55 -16.65
C LEU A 384 -15.88 -23.15 -15.36
N SER A 385 -16.21 -22.29 -14.38
CA SER A 385 -16.89 -22.69 -13.14
C SER A 385 -18.19 -23.47 -13.42
N LYS A 386 -19.06 -22.93 -14.27
CA LYS A 386 -20.34 -23.57 -14.65
C LYS A 386 -20.12 -24.91 -15.35
N LYS A 387 -19.11 -25.00 -16.23
CA LYS A 387 -18.77 -26.25 -16.91
C LYS A 387 -18.33 -27.33 -15.92
N LYS A 388 -17.44 -27.00 -14.97
CA LYS A 388 -17.01 -27.94 -13.92
C LYS A 388 -18.17 -28.42 -13.07
N SER A 389 -19.04 -27.52 -12.62
CA SER A 389 -20.22 -27.89 -11.83
C SER A 389 -21.20 -28.81 -12.59
N SER A 390 -21.23 -28.76 -13.93
CA SER A 390 -22.06 -29.66 -14.74
C SER A 390 -21.44 -31.04 -14.97
N GLU A 391 -20.11 -31.14 -14.91
CA GLU A 391 -19.35 -32.39 -15.05
C GLU A 391 -19.21 -33.11 -13.70
N ASP A 392 -19.04 -32.36 -12.60
CA ASP A 392 -18.89 -32.85 -11.23
C ASP A 392 -20.23 -32.89 -10.46
N ALA A 393 -21.20 -33.68 -10.94
CA ALA A 393 -22.38 -34.05 -10.14
C ALA A 393 -22.05 -34.92 -8.89
N HIS A 394 -20.78 -34.94 -8.45
CA HIS A 394 -20.31 -35.50 -7.20
C HIS A 394 -19.56 -34.41 -6.41
N PRO A 395 -19.79 -34.31 -5.08
CA PRO A 395 -19.52 -33.09 -4.33
C PRO A 395 -18.02 -32.77 -4.26
N LEU A 396 -17.65 -31.57 -4.68
CA LEU A 396 -16.33 -30.98 -4.50
C LEU A 396 -16.05 -30.84 -3.00
N THR A 397 -15.05 -31.57 -2.51
CA THR A 397 -14.43 -31.34 -1.20
C THR A 397 -13.70 -30.00 -1.24
N THR A 398 -14.11 -29.08 -0.37
CA THR A 398 -13.47 -27.79 -0.17
C THR A 398 -12.07 -27.97 0.42
N GLU A 399 -11.07 -28.11 -0.43
CA GLU A 399 -9.69 -27.80 -0.03
C GLU A 399 -9.55 -26.27 0.05
N HIS A 400 -9.74 -25.73 1.26
CA HIS A 400 -9.18 -24.44 1.63
C HIS A 400 -7.64 -24.56 1.70
N GLN A 401 -6.98 -24.63 0.53
CA GLN A 401 -5.57 -24.32 0.48
C GLN A 401 -5.42 -22.81 0.64
N THR A 402 -5.08 -22.41 1.87
CA THR A 402 -4.48 -21.13 2.19
C THR A 402 -3.12 -21.02 1.51
N THR A 403 -3.13 -20.81 0.20
CA THR A 403 -1.94 -20.37 -0.50
C THR A 403 -1.70 -18.93 -0.08
N GLY A 404 -0.85 -18.77 0.93
CA GLY A 404 -0.20 -17.48 1.21
C GLY A 404 0.37 -16.95 -0.10
N SER A 405 0.18 -15.65 -0.33
CA SER A 405 0.65 -14.92 -1.50
C SER A 405 2.14 -15.18 -1.75
N LEU A 406 2.44 -16.21 -2.54
CA LEU A 406 3.76 -16.47 -3.07
C LEU A 406 4.00 -15.44 -4.17
N TYR A 407 4.50 -14.27 -3.77
CA TYR A 407 5.19 -13.38 -4.69
C TYR A 407 6.48 -14.06 -5.15
N SER A 408 6.34 -14.94 -6.14
CA SER A 408 7.47 -15.52 -6.85
C SER A 408 7.82 -14.57 -7.99
N TYR A 409 8.92 -13.83 -7.85
CA TYR A 409 9.59 -13.14 -8.97
C TYR A 409 10.22 -14.19 -9.90
N ARG A 410 9.41 -15.01 -10.58
CA ARG A 410 9.89 -15.76 -11.74
C ARG A 410 9.72 -14.84 -12.93
N ALA A 411 10.84 -14.31 -13.43
CA ALA A 411 10.88 -13.69 -14.74
C ALA A 411 10.41 -14.75 -15.75
N GLU A 412 9.41 -14.41 -16.56
CA GLU A 412 8.99 -15.27 -17.67
C GLU A 412 10.20 -15.43 -18.61
N GLU A 413 10.70 -16.67 -18.74
CA GLU A 413 11.57 -17.03 -19.85
C GLU A 413 10.74 -16.97 -21.13
N ASN A 414 11.07 -16.00 -21.99
CA ASN A 414 10.74 -16.00 -23.42
C ASN A 414 11.96 -16.44 -24.20
#